data_AF-A0A4Y4BYS2-F1
#
_entry.id   AF-A0A4Y4BYS2-F1
#
_cell.length_a   1.000
_cell.length_b   1.000
_cell.length_c   1.000
_cell.angle_alpha   90.00
_cell.angle_beta   90.00
_cell.angle_gamma   90.00
#
_symmetry.space_group_name_H-M   'P 1'
#
loop_
_entity.id
_entity.type
_entity.pdbx_description
1 polymer ?
#
loop_
_entity_poly.entity_id
_entity_poly.type
_entity_poly.pdbx_seq_one_letter_code
_entity_poly.pdbx_strand_id
1 'polypeptide(L)'
;MAVLVTIIIALTPGVRENTAVIILILVTVVASWAMMVHGFALDYMRATLTQAPDETPHLEFRSTREPTFSDFVTVAVMVSTMGVGSPAEVNTTAMWRRMRMNTVLAYFFNTVIVAMMVSLVFGGITGS
;
A
#
# COMPACT_ATOMS: atom_id res chain seq x y z
N MET A 1 -11.55 6.83 -11.31
CA MET A 1 -12.29 5.89 -10.44
C MET A 1 -12.53 6.42 -9.02
N ALA A 2 -11.52 6.99 -8.34
CA ALA A 2 -11.71 7.62 -7.01
C ALA A 2 -12.79 8.73 -6.99
N VAL A 3 -12.85 9.57 -8.02
CA VAL A 3 -13.83 10.66 -8.16
C VAL A 3 -15.27 10.15 -8.22
N LEU A 4 -15.51 9.00 -8.85
CA LEU A 4 -16.85 8.39 -8.94
C LEU A 4 -17.33 7.90 -7.57
N VAL A 5 -16.44 7.32 -6.79
CA VAL A 5 -16.73 6.91 -5.41
C VAL A 5 -17.01 8.15 -4.55
N THR A 6 -16.24 9.23 -4.68
CA THR A 6 -16.51 10.46 -3.92
C THR A 6 -17.86 11.10 -4.29
N ILE A 7 -18.24 11.09 -5.57
CA ILE A 7 -19.49 11.67 -6.06
C ILE A 7 -20.72 10.89 -5.58
N ILE A 8 -20.65 9.55 -5.59
CA ILE A 8 -21.77 8.70 -5.16
C ILE A 8 -22.09 8.93 -3.67
N ILE A 9 -21.09 9.20 -2.84
CA ILE A 9 -21.26 9.40 -1.40
C ILE A 9 -21.69 10.81 -1.06
N ALA A 10 -21.25 11.79 -1.84
CA ALA A 10 -21.73 13.16 -1.71
C ALA A 10 -23.21 13.33 -2.09
N LEU A 11 -23.76 12.47 -2.96
CA LEU A 11 -25.13 12.58 -3.49
C LEU A 11 -26.22 11.91 -2.64
N THR A 12 -25.89 11.28 -1.51
CA THR A 12 -26.89 10.61 -0.66
C THR A 12 -27.13 11.44 0.61
N PRO A 13 -28.26 12.17 0.74
CA PRO A 13 -28.56 12.96 1.93
C PRO A 13 -29.10 12.03 3.03
N GLY A 14 -28.39 11.96 4.17
CA GLY A 14 -28.74 11.10 5.32
C GLY A 14 -27.54 10.53 6.08
N VAL A 15 -26.33 11.02 5.79
CA VAL A 15 -25.08 10.27 5.89
C VAL A 15 -24.15 10.94 6.92
N ARG A 16 -24.71 11.28 8.09
CA ARG A 16 -23.96 11.83 9.25
C ARG A 16 -23.94 10.91 10.47
N GLU A 17 -24.81 9.89 10.53
CA GLU A 17 -24.88 8.89 11.61
C GLU A 17 -24.64 7.45 11.12
N ASN A 18 -24.39 7.28 9.82
CA ASN A 18 -24.54 5.98 9.18
C ASN A 18 -23.19 5.27 9.01
N THR A 19 -23.07 4.07 9.58
CA THR A 19 -21.95 3.12 9.46
C THR A 19 -21.45 2.97 8.02
N ALA A 20 -22.32 3.15 7.03
CA ALA A 20 -21.99 3.17 5.60
C ALA A 20 -20.90 4.20 5.24
N VAL A 21 -20.86 5.37 5.88
CA VAL A 21 -19.81 6.39 5.67
C VAL A 21 -18.46 5.90 6.12
N ILE A 22 -18.44 5.32 7.33
CA ILE A 22 -17.22 4.84 7.95
C ILE A 22 -16.65 3.70 7.10
N ILE A 23 -17.51 2.78 6.65
CA ILE A 23 -17.13 1.71 5.71
C ILE A 23 -16.58 2.30 4.42
N LEU A 24 -17.19 3.35 3.88
CA LEU A 24 -16.71 3.92 2.63
C LEU A 24 -15.35 4.62 2.78
N ILE A 25 -15.17 5.39 3.85
CA ILE A 25 -13.88 6.01 4.16
C ILE A 25 -12.84 4.89 4.31
N LEU A 26 -13.17 3.79 5.00
CA LEU A 26 -12.28 2.65 5.18
C LEU A 26 -11.89 2.03 3.82
N VAL A 27 -12.87 1.77 2.94
CA VAL A 27 -12.62 1.27 1.57
C VAL A 27 -11.73 2.22 0.78
N THR A 28 -11.94 3.54 0.91
CA THR A 28 -11.13 4.55 0.22
C THR A 28 -9.69 4.56 0.73
N VAL A 29 -9.49 4.39 2.04
CA VAL A 29 -8.16 4.29 2.66
C VAL A 29 -7.44 3.04 2.19
N VAL A 30 -8.12 1.87 2.19
CA VAL A 30 -7.55 0.61 1.69
C VAL A 30 -7.21 0.69 0.21
N ALA A 31 -8.07 1.29 -0.61
CA ALA A 31 -7.80 1.49 -2.03
C ALA A 31 -6.61 2.43 -2.28
N SER A 32 -6.48 3.49 -1.48
CA SER A 32 -5.34 4.40 -1.53
C SER A 32 -4.04 3.71 -1.13
N TRP A 33 -4.09 2.83 -0.11
CA TRP A 33 -2.97 1.98 0.28
C TRP A 33 -2.56 1.03 -0.85
N ALA A 34 -3.50 0.34 -1.48
CA ALA A 34 -3.20 -0.53 -2.63
C ALA A 34 -2.57 0.25 -3.80
N MET A 35 -3.09 1.45 -4.09
CA MET A 35 -2.53 2.31 -5.14
C MET A 35 -1.09 2.75 -4.81
N MET A 36 -0.80 3.05 -3.54
CA MET A 36 0.55 3.36 -3.07
C MET A 36 1.48 2.16 -3.28
N VAL A 37 1.07 0.94 -2.92
CA VAL A 37 1.84 -0.29 -3.13
C VAL A 37 2.17 -0.48 -4.61
N HIS A 38 1.19 -0.30 -5.51
CA HIS A 38 1.42 -0.36 -6.95
C HIS A 38 2.40 0.71 -7.44
N GLY A 39 2.31 1.93 -6.92
CA GLY A 39 3.24 3.02 -7.24
C GLY A 39 4.68 2.67 -6.87
N PHE A 40 4.91 2.13 -5.68
CA PHE A 40 6.24 1.67 -5.27
C PHE A 40 6.73 0.47 -6.08
N ALA A 41 5.85 -0.49 -6.41
CA ALA A 41 6.20 -1.61 -7.27
C ALA A 41 6.69 -1.15 -8.66
N LEU A 42 6.01 -0.15 -9.25
CA LEU A 42 6.45 0.46 -10.51
C LEU A 42 7.78 1.19 -10.38
N ASP A 43 8.00 1.90 -9.27
CA ASP A 43 9.27 2.60 -9.01
C ASP A 43 10.44 1.62 -8.83
N TYR A 44 10.21 0.49 -8.15
CA TYR A 44 11.19 -0.58 -8.01
C TYR A 44 11.52 -1.23 -9.36
N MET A 45 10.49 -1.54 -10.16
CA MET A 45 10.67 -2.12 -11.49
C MET A 45 11.45 -1.18 -12.41
N ARG A 46 11.06 0.10 -12.48
CA ARG A 46 11.77 1.10 -13.28
C ARG A 46 13.23 1.22 -12.86
N ALA A 47 13.49 1.33 -11.57
CA ALA A 47 14.85 1.44 -11.05
C ALA A 47 15.69 0.21 -11.35
N THR A 48 15.09 -0.98 -11.48
CA THR A 48 15.81 -2.22 -11.82
C THR A 48 16.02 -2.35 -13.34
N LEU A 49 15.03 -1.95 -14.16
CA LEU A 49 15.09 -2.04 -15.63
C LEU A 49 15.93 -0.95 -16.30
N THR A 50 16.14 0.20 -15.66
CA THR A 50 16.98 1.27 -16.20
C THR A 50 18.47 1.09 -15.92
N GLN A 51 18.87 0.04 -15.19
CA GLN A 51 20.27 -0.21 -14.88
C GLN A 51 21.00 -0.76 -16.11
N ALA A 52 22.25 -0.34 -16.28
CA ALA A 52 23.12 -0.92 -17.28
C ALA A 52 23.46 -2.39 -16.88
N PRO A 53 23.70 -3.30 -17.85
CA PRO A 53 24.02 -4.71 -17.57
C PRO A 53 25.23 -4.92 -16.65
N ASP A 54 26.09 -3.90 -16.51
CA ASP A 54 27.34 -3.93 -15.74
C ASP A 54 27.21 -3.29 -14.34
N GLU A 55 26.02 -2.79 -13.97
CA GLU A 55 25.77 -2.22 -12.63
C GLU A 55 25.21 -3.26 -11.65
N THR A 56 25.53 -3.10 -10.36
CA THR A 56 24.98 -3.95 -9.30
C THR A 56 23.45 -3.82 -9.23
N PRO A 57 22.69 -4.93 -9.34
CA PRO A 57 21.22 -4.88 -9.33
C PRO A 57 20.71 -4.25 -8.04
N HIS A 58 19.83 -3.26 -8.13
CA HIS A 58 19.25 -2.62 -6.95
C HIS A 58 18.38 -3.57 -6.10
N LEU A 59 17.77 -4.55 -6.76
CA LEU A 59 16.93 -5.57 -6.17
C LEU A 59 17.27 -6.92 -6.80
N GLU A 60 17.75 -7.87 -6.00
CA GLU A 60 18.16 -9.18 -6.48
C GLU A 60 17.19 -10.26 -5.96
N PHE A 61 16.37 -10.80 -6.86
CA PHE A 61 15.40 -11.82 -6.52
C PHE A 61 16.08 -13.19 -6.44
N ARG A 62 16.02 -13.85 -5.28
CA ARG A 62 16.62 -15.20 -5.12
C ARG A 62 15.92 -16.26 -5.97
N SER A 63 14.63 -16.05 -6.29
CA SER A 63 13.78 -17.06 -6.91
C SER A 63 13.89 -17.13 -8.44
N THR A 64 14.27 -16.04 -9.12
CA THR A 64 14.14 -15.92 -10.58
C THR A 64 15.17 -14.95 -11.16
N ARG A 65 15.79 -15.31 -12.30
CA ARG A 65 16.75 -14.45 -13.04
C ARG A 65 16.09 -13.32 -13.85
N GLU A 66 14.83 -13.50 -14.27
CA GLU A 66 14.01 -12.50 -14.96
C GLU A 66 12.77 -12.14 -14.11
N PRO A 67 12.87 -11.15 -13.21
CA PRO A 67 11.75 -10.78 -12.35
C PRO A 67 10.60 -10.15 -13.14
N THR A 68 9.38 -10.59 -12.85
CA THR A 68 8.15 -10.06 -13.44
C THR A 68 7.60 -8.92 -12.59
N PHE A 69 6.69 -8.11 -13.14
CA PHE A 69 6.02 -7.03 -12.38
C PHE A 69 5.33 -7.55 -11.09
N SER A 70 4.81 -8.78 -11.13
CA SER A 70 4.18 -9.42 -9.96
C SER A 70 5.15 -9.64 -8.81
N ASP A 71 6.43 -9.88 -9.09
CA ASP A 71 7.45 -10.07 -8.06
C ASP A 71 7.74 -8.75 -7.32
N PHE A 72 7.78 -7.63 -8.06
CA PHE A 72 7.91 -6.29 -7.47
C PHE A 72 6.68 -5.91 -6.64
N VAL A 73 5.47 -6.26 -7.10
CA VAL A 73 4.24 -6.08 -6.31
C VAL A 73 4.31 -6.90 -5.03
N THR A 74 4.78 -8.15 -5.10
CA THR A 74 4.91 -9.03 -3.92
C THR A 74 5.86 -8.44 -2.89
N VAL A 75 7.01 -7.92 -3.32
CA VAL A 75 7.95 -7.21 -2.44
C VAL A 75 7.30 -5.98 -1.84
N ALA A 76 6.65 -5.14 -2.65
CA ALA A 76 6.00 -3.92 -2.17
C ALA A 76 4.90 -4.23 -1.14
N VAL A 77 4.07 -5.25 -1.39
CA VAL A 77 3.05 -5.74 -0.45
C VAL A 77 3.69 -6.21 0.84
N MET A 78 4.69 -7.10 0.78
CA MET A 78 5.36 -7.61 1.99
C MET A 78 5.97 -6.48 2.82
N VAL A 79 6.62 -5.51 2.18
CA VAL A 79 7.17 -4.34 2.88
C VAL A 79 6.07 -3.52 3.54
N SER A 80 4.94 -3.34 2.87
CA SER A 80 3.81 -2.57 3.40
C SER A 80 3.04 -3.30 4.50
N THR A 81 3.02 -4.64 4.49
CA THR A 81 2.42 -5.46 5.57
C THR A 81 3.41 -5.85 6.67
N MET A 82 4.66 -5.38 6.62
CA MET A 82 5.74 -5.80 7.52
C MET A 82 5.94 -7.33 7.53
N GLY A 83 5.78 -7.98 6.38
CA GLY A 83 6.02 -9.40 6.20
C GLY A 83 7.48 -9.77 6.46
N VAL A 84 7.69 -10.87 7.19
CA VAL A 84 9.02 -11.40 7.47
C VAL A 84 9.52 -12.19 6.26
N GLY A 85 10.67 -11.81 5.72
CA GLY A 85 11.31 -12.45 4.57
C GLY A 85 11.11 -11.64 3.30
N SER A 86 12.13 -10.90 2.87
CA SER A 86 12.11 -10.27 1.55
C SER A 86 12.42 -11.33 0.48
N PRO A 87 11.58 -11.48 -0.57
CA PRO A 87 11.89 -12.33 -1.71
C PRO A 87 13.13 -11.86 -2.48
N ALA A 88 13.57 -10.63 -2.23
CA ALA A 88 14.70 -10.01 -2.88
C ALA A 88 15.70 -9.37 -1.90
N GLU A 89 16.99 -9.45 -2.21
CA GLU A 89 18.05 -8.74 -1.48
C GLU A 89 18.18 -7.31 -2.01
N VAL A 90 18.32 -6.36 -1.08
CA VAL A 90 18.45 -4.93 -1.38
C VAL A 90 19.92 -4.56 -1.35
N ASN A 91 20.53 -4.41 -2.53
CA ASN A 91 21.97 -4.23 -2.66
C ASN A 91 22.42 -2.76 -2.69
N THR A 92 21.50 -1.80 -2.77
CA THR A 92 21.86 -0.36 -2.86
C THR A 92 21.16 0.53 -1.82
N THR A 93 21.91 1.51 -1.32
CA THR A 93 21.40 2.51 -0.35
C THR A 93 20.24 3.34 -0.91
N ALA A 94 20.20 3.53 -2.24
CA ALA A 94 19.10 4.20 -2.92
C ALA A 94 17.78 3.41 -2.80
N MET A 95 17.84 2.09 -2.97
CA MET A 95 16.68 1.21 -2.81
C MET A 95 16.25 1.13 -1.34
N TRP A 96 17.19 1.09 -0.40
CA TRP A 96 16.89 1.21 1.04
C TRP A 96 16.14 2.51 1.39
N ARG A 97 16.49 3.65 0.78
CA ARG A 97 15.76 4.92 1.00
C ARG A 97 14.31 4.84 0.51
N ARG A 98 14.06 4.20 -0.63
CA ARG A 98 12.71 4.01 -1.18
C ARG A 98 11.89 3.04 -0.34
N MET A 99 12.50 1.94 0.11
CA MET A 99 11.89 0.97 1.01
C MET A 99 11.48 1.61 2.34
N ARG A 100 12.35 2.44 2.94
CA ARG A 100 12.00 3.22 4.15
C ARG A 100 10.77 4.12 3.93
N MET A 101 10.69 4.80 2.79
CA MET A 101 9.54 5.66 2.48
C MET A 101 8.25 4.83 2.34
N ASN A 102 8.32 3.67 1.68
CA ASN A 102 7.19 2.74 1.58
C ASN A 102 6.75 2.27 2.98
N THR A 103 7.68 1.83 3.83
CA THR A 103 7.36 1.36 5.19
C THR A 103 6.72 2.44 6.05
N VAL A 104 7.24 3.68 6.02
CA VAL A 104 6.67 4.79 6.79
C VAL A 104 5.24 5.08 6.34
N LEU A 105 5.00 5.19 5.04
CA LEU A 105 3.66 5.45 4.52
C LEU A 105 2.70 4.28 4.82
N ALA A 106 3.16 3.03 4.67
CA ALA A 106 2.38 1.86 5.02
C ALA A 106 2.00 1.83 6.51
N TYR A 107 2.91 2.23 7.39
CA TYR A 107 2.63 2.33 8.82
C TYR A 107 1.52 3.35 9.12
N PHE A 108 1.52 4.51 8.45
CA PHE A 108 0.42 5.48 8.57
C PHE A 108 -0.92 4.90 8.11
N PHE A 109 -0.97 4.25 6.94
CA PHE A 109 -2.19 3.62 6.44
C PHE A 109 -2.69 2.52 7.39
N ASN A 110 -1.79 1.64 7.86
CA ASN A 110 -2.13 0.57 8.80
C ASN A 110 -2.69 1.15 10.10
N THR A 111 -2.11 2.23 10.63
CA THR A 111 -2.58 2.90 11.84
C THR A 111 -3.97 3.50 11.65
N VAL A 112 -4.22 4.18 10.53
CA VAL A 112 -5.54 4.76 10.21
C VAL A 112 -6.60 3.66 10.06
N ILE A 113 -6.28 2.58 9.34
CA ILE A 113 -7.17 1.42 9.17
C ILE A 113 -7.54 0.83 10.53
N VAL A 114 -6.56 0.62 11.42
CA VAL A 114 -6.80 0.11 12.77
C VAL A 114 -7.64 1.08 13.60
N ALA A 115 -7.31 2.37 13.61
CA ALA A 115 -8.08 3.38 14.33
C ALA A 115 -9.54 3.43 13.87
N MET A 116 -9.77 3.36 12.56
CA MET A 116 -11.12 3.31 11.99
C MET A 116 -11.86 2.02 12.34
N MET A 117 -11.21 0.86 12.32
CA MET A 117 -11.81 -0.40 12.77
C MET A 117 -12.19 -0.33 14.25
N VAL A 118 -11.33 0.22 15.10
CA VAL A 118 -11.62 0.46 16.52
C VAL A 118 -12.82 1.40 16.66
N SER A 119 -12.84 2.55 15.98
CA SER A 119 -13.97 3.47 16.00
C SER A 119 -15.27 2.82 15.51
N LEU A 120 -15.22 1.90 14.54
CA LEU A 120 -16.38 1.17 14.07
C LEU A 120 -16.89 0.16 15.10
N VAL A 121 -16.00 -0.64 15.69
CA VAL A 121 -16.34 -1.63 16.71
C VAL A 121 -16.91 -0.93 17.94
N PHE A 122 -16.22 0.07 18.50
CA PHE A 122 -16.66 0.75 19.71
C PHE A 122 -17.80 1.74 19.47
N GLY A 123 -17.77 2.47 18.35
CA GLY A 123 -18.85 3.39 17.97
C GLY A 123 -20.15 2.66 17.64
N GLY A 124 -20.06 1.47 17.04
CA GLY A 124 -21.21 0.58 16.84
C GLY A 124 -21.79 0.01 18.14
N ILE A 125 -20.97 -0.17 19.18
CA ILE A 125 -21.39 -0.69 20.49
C ILE A 125 -22.05 0.41 21.35
N THR A 126 -21.67 1.69 21.19
CA THR A 126 -22.29 2.81 21.94
C THR A 126 -23.59 3.34 21.35
N GLY A 127 -24.00 2.86 20.18
CA GLY A 127 -25.22 3.28 19.47
C GLY A 127 -26.47 2.41 19.72
N SER A 128 -26.40 1.41 20.62
CA SER A 128 -27.52 0.53 20.97
C SER A 128 -28.05 0.79 22.38
#